data_AF-A0A6V7QB11-F1
#
_entry.id   AF-A0A6V7QB11-F1
#
_cell.length_a   1.000
_cell.length_b   1.000
_cell.length_c   1.000
_cell.angle_alpha   90.00
_cell.angle_beta   90.00
_cell.angle_gamma   90.00
#
_symmetry.space_group_name_H-M   'P 1'
#
loop_
_entity.id
_entity.type
_entity.pdbx_description
1 polymer ?
#
loop_
_entity_poly.entity_id
_entity_poly.type
_entity_poly.pdbx_seq_one_letter_code
_entity_poly.pdbx_strand_id
1 'polypeptide(L)'
;MATSTKSRSSNFLYQVLTLPTKNTRLFLPLFTIITLINFIFILCNFFSMQPLSADIALKAKALVHTDPTSPDYSLLIAAIQKETKELFFELIIYTVIAFLVNAFLRIITFFAVAVTYSGELLTLRELLVKTKRNMKGRS
;
A
#
# COMPACT_ATOMS: atom_id res chain seq x y z
N MET A 1 39.15 -5.18 14.56
CA MET A 1 38.16 -4.22 15.10
C MET A 1 36.78 -4.31 14.41
N ALA A 2 36.37 -5.49 13.90
CA ALA A 2 35.12 -5.66 13.10
C ALA A 2 34.03 -6.52 13.77
N THR A 3 34.30 -7.08 14.96
CA THR A 3 33.40 -8.04 15.62
C THR A 3 32.40 -7.40 16.59
N SER A 4 32.68 -6.19 17.09
CA SER A 4 31.82 -5.48 18.07
C SER A 4 30.55 -4.88 17.43
N THR A 5 30.64 -4.41 16.18
CA THR A 5 29.52 -3.75 15.49
C THR A 5 28.40 -4.72 15.12
N LYS A 6 28.74 -5.97 14.79
CA LYS A 6 27.79 -7.02 14.38
C LYS A 6 26.92 -7.52 15.55
N SER A 7 27.47 -7.58 16.77
CA SER A 7 26.69 -7.99 17.96
C SER A 7 25.71 -6.90 18.39
N ARG A 8 26.10 -5.62 18.29
CA ARG A 8 25.24 -4.49 18.65
C ARG A 8 24.06 -4.29 17.69
N SER A 9 24.27 -4.43 16.37
CA SER A 9 23.19 -4.33 15.38
C SER A 9 22.20 -5.51 15.47
N SER A 10 22.69 -6.73 15.68
CA SER A 10 21.84 -7.92 15.88
C SER A 10 20.98 -7.79 17.13
N ASN A 11 21.55 -7.33 18.24
CA ASN A 11 20.80 -7.09 19.48
C ASN A 11 19.76 -5.98 19.32
N PHE A 12 20.07 -4.92 18.58
CA PHE A 12 19.11 -3.86 18.27
C PHE A 12 17.95 -4.38 17.42
N LEU A 13 18.22 -5.12 16.33
CA LEU A 13 17.18 -5.72 15.49
C LEU A 13 16.28 -6.65 16.29
N TYR A 14 16.86 -7.50 17.14
CA TYR A 14 16.10 -8.39 18.02
C TYR A 14 15.21 -7.62 19.00
N GLN A 15 15.73 -6.54 19.60
CA GLN A 15 14.92 -5.67 20.47
C GLN A 15 13.77 -5.01 19.72
N VAL A 16 13.98 -4.58 18.47
CA VAL A 16 12.93 -3.96 17.66
C VAL A 16 11.88 -4.99 17.22
N LEU A 17 12.30 -6.18 16.80
CA LEU A 17 11.42 -7.29 16.41
C LEU A 17 10.53 -7.79 17.55
N THR A 18 10.97 -7.62 18.80
CA THR A 18 10.21 -7.99 20.00
C THR A 18 9.37 -6.85 20.57
N LEU A 19 9.43 -5.62 20.05
CA LEU A 19 8.55 -4.53 20.49
C LEU A 19 7.05 -4.86 20.31
N PRO A 20 6.61 -5.49 19.21
CA PRO A 20 5.20 -5.84 19.07
C PRO A 20 4.68 -6.82 20.11
N THR A 21 5.53 -7.72 20.62
CA THR A 21 5.14 -8.67 21.67
C THR A 21 5.04 -7.99 23.05
N LYS A 22 5.72 -6.86 23.25
CA LYS A 22 5.62 -6.06 24.48
C LYS A 22 4.32 -5.27 24.58
N ASN A 23 3.71 -4.88 23.45
CA ASN A 23 2.43 -4.17 23.42
C ASN A 23 1.46 -4.79 22.39
N THR A 24 1.07 -6.04 22.63
CA THR A 24 0.15 -6.76 21.72
C THR A 24 -1.19 -6.05 21.56
N ARG A 25 -1.66 -5.34 22.59
CA ARG A 25 -2.93 -4.58 22.55
C ARG A 25 -2.91 -3.42 21.55
N LEU A 26 -1.74 -2.91 21.20
CA LEU A 26 -1.54 -1.89 20.17
C LEU A 26 -1.24 -2.51 18.81
N PHE A 27 -0.27 -3.41 18.76
CA PHE A 27 0.26 -3.93 17.51
C PHE A 27 -0.66 -4.94 16.83
N LEU A 28 -1.42 -5.74 17.58
CA LEU A 28 -2.38 -6.67 17.00
C LEU A 28 -3.45 -5.95 16.15
N PRO A 29 -4.24 -5.00 16.69
CA PRO A 29 -5.22 -4.29 15.86
C PRO A 29 -4.56 -3.46 14.75
N LEU A 30 -3.37 -2.90 14.99
CA LEU A 30 -2.63 -2.16 13.97
C LEU A 30 -2.25 -3.04 12.77
N PHE A 31 -1.67 -4.22 13.02
CA PHE A 31 -1.33 -5.18 11.96
C PHE A 31 -2.57 -5.73 11.26
N THR A 32 -3.66 -5.97 12.00
CA THR A 32 -4.93 -6.38 11.39
C THR A 32 -5.44 -5.31 10.41
N ILE A 33 -5.44 -4.04 10.80
CA ILE A 33 -5.85 -2.93 9.94
C ILE A 33 -4.94 -2.82 8.72
N ILE A 34 -3.62 -2.86 8.91
CA ILE A 34 -2.65 -2.82 7.79
C ILE A 34 -2.89 -3.97 6.82
N THR A 35 -3.07 -5.19 7.34
CA THR A 35 -3.31 -6.38 6.52
C THR A 35 -4.61 -6.27 5.75
N LEU A 36 -5.69 -5.85 6.40
CA LEU A 36 -7.01 -5.69 5.79
C LEU A 36 -6.98 -4.63 4.68
N ILE A 37 -6.33 -3.49 4.92
CA ILE A 37 -6.19 -2.42 3.92
C ILE A 37 -5.41 -2.92 2.70
N ASN A 38 -4.28 -3.60 2.91
CA ASN A 38 -3.49 -4.16 1.80
C ASN A 38 -4.29 -5.22 1.03
N PHE A 39 -5.05 -6.06 1.72
CA PHE A 39 -5.93 -7.03 1.09
C PHE A 39 -6.99 -6.36 0.20
N ILE A 40 -7.62 -5.28 0.69
CA ILE A 40 -8.57 -4.48 -0.12
C ILE A 40 -7.87 -3.91 -1.36
N PHE A 41 -6.66 -3.35 -1.22
CA PHE A 41 -5.90 -2.84 -2.37
C PHE A 41 -5.59 -3.93 -3.41
N ILE A 42 -5.26 -5.14 -2.97
CA ILE A 42 -5.04 -6.28 -3.86
C ILE A 42 -6.34 -6.65 -4.57
N LEU A 43 -7.46 -6.74 -3.85
CA LEU A 43 -8.76 -7.04 -4.44
C LEU A 43 -9.19 -5.98 -5.47
N CYS A 44 -9.05 -4.69 -5.15
CA CYS A 44 -9.34 -3.62 -6.11
C CYS A 44 -8.50 -3.74 -7.38
N ASN A 45 -7.20 -4.05 -7.24
CA ASN A 45 -6.35 -4.29 -8.41
C ASN A 45 -6.84 -5.51 -9.23
N PHE A 46 -7.19 -6.61 -8.56
CA PHE A 46 -7.65 -7.83 -9.19
C PHE A 46 -9.00 -7.65 -9.92
N PHE A 47 -9.94 -6.90 -9.34
CA PHE A 47 -11.28 -6.74 -9.91
C PHE A 47 -11.41 -5.58 -10.89
N SER A 48 -10.57 -4.54 -10.82
CA SER A 48 -10.66 -3.38 -11.72
C SER A 48 -9.61 -3.43 -12.82
N MET A 49 -8.32 -3.59 -12.47
CA MET A 49 -7.21 -3.43 -13.42
C MET A 49 -7.02 -4.68 -14.28
N GLN A 50 -7.12 -5.87 -13.68
CA GLN A 50 -6.85 -7.11 -14.43
C GLN A 50 -7.83 -7.34 -15.59
N PRO A 51 -9.15 -7.18 -15.42
CA PRO A 51 -10.09 -7.34 -16.53
C PRO A 51 -9.81 -6.39 -17.69
N LEU A 52 -9.53 -5.12 -17.39
CA LEU A 52 -9.22 -4.12 -18.40
C LEU A 52 -7.92 -4.46 -19.15
N SER A 53 -6.88 -4.89 -18.43
CA SER A 53 -5.63 -5.35 -19.04
C SER A 53 -5.80 -6.60 -19.91
N ALA A 54 -6.68 -7.53 -19.51
CA ALA A 54 -6.97 -8.74 -20.27
C ALA A 54 -7.75 -8.43 -21.55
N ASP A 55 -8.73 -7.52 -21.48
CA ASP A 55 -9.52 -7.09 -22.64
C ASP A 55 -8.64 -6.38 -23.69
N ILE A 56 -7.77 -5.46 -23.25
CA ILE A 56 -6.76 -4.82 -24.10
C ILE A 56 -5.86 -5.88 -24.75
N ALA A 57 -5.40 -6.88 -24.00
CA ALA A 57 -4.54 -7.93 -24.54
C ALA A 57 -5.26 -8.79 -25.59
N LEU A 58 -6.55 -9.09 -25.39
CA LEU A 58 -7.37 -9.81 -26.37
C LEU A 58 -7.56 -8.97 -27.65
N LYS A 59 -7.84 -7.68 -27.54
CA LYS A 59 -8.00 -6.79 -28.69
C LYS A 59 -6.70 -6.57 -29.44
N ALA A 60 -5.58 -6.45 -28.73
CA ALA A 60 -4.26 -6.37 -29.34
C ALA A 60 -3.93 -7.64 -30.14
N LYS A 61 -4.29 -8.82 -29.63
CA LYS A 61 -4.16 -10.09 -30.36
C LYS A 61 -5.06 -10.12 -31.60
N ALA A 62 -6.31 -9.67 -31.48
CA ALA A 62 -7.23 -9.58 -32.62
C ALA A 62 -6.69 -8.65 -33.72
N LEU A 63 -6.12 -7.51 -33.32
CA LEU A 63 -5.55 -6.51 -34.23
C LEU A 63 -4.46 -7.08 -35.16
N VAL A 64 -3.64 -8.01 -34.68
CA VAL A 64 -2.58 -8.68 -35.48
C VAL A 64 -3.15 -9.45 -36.66
N HIS A 65 -4.39 -9.92 -36.56
CA HIS A 65 -5.06 -10.74 -37.57
C HIS A 65 -6.10 -9.97 -38.40
N THR A 66 -6.28 -8.68 -38.14
CA THR A 66 -7.25 -7.84 -38.85
C THR A 66 -6.59 -7.11 -40.02
N ASP A 67 -7.26 -7.06 -41.18
CA ASP A 67 -6.81 -6.32 -42.35
C ASP A 67 -6.63 -4.82 -42.02
N PRO A 68 -5.42 -4.24 -42.15
CA PRO A 68 -5.13 -2.84 -41.85
C PRO A 68 -5.94 -1.82 -42.66
N THR A 69 -6.47 -2.21 -43.81
CA THR A 69 -7.28 -1.35 -44.67
C THR A 69 -8.76 -1.39 -44.32
N SER A 70 -9.17 -2.31 -43.45
CA SER A 70 -10.57 -2.48 -43.06
C SER A 70 -11.00 -1.45 -42.00
N PRO A 71 -12.28 -1.05 -41.99
CA PRO A 71 -12.85 -0.22 -40.93
C PRO A 71 -12.67 -0.85 -39.53
N ASP A 72 -12.71 -2.18 -39.45
CA ASP A 72 -12.59 -2.94 -38.19
C ASP A 72 -11.22 -2.74 -37.53
N TYR A 73 -10.15 -2.56 -38.31
CA TYR A 73 -8.81 -2.27 -37.78
C TYR A 73 -8.76 -0.92 -37.05
N SER A 74 -9.36 0.12 -37.65
CA SER A 74 -9.43 1.44 -37.03
C SER A 74 -10.29 1.44 -35.76
N LEU A 75 -11.38 0.67 -35.75
CA LEU A 75 -12.25 0.50 -34.58
C LEU A 75 -11.51 -0.22 -33.44
N LEU A 76 -10.76 -1.28 -33.74
CA LEU A 76 -9.95 -2.00 -32.76
C LEU A 76 -8.88 -1.10 -32.13
N ILE A 77 -8.18 -0.29 -32.93
CA ILE A 77 -7.19 0.67 -32.40
C ILE A 77 -7.86 1.68 -31.47
N ALA A 78 -8.99 2.26 -31.88
CA ALA A 78 -9.70 3.25 -31.06
C ALA A 78 -10.18 2.64 -29.73
N ALA A 79 -10.66 1.39 -29.74
CA ALA A 79 -11.06 0.67 -28.54
C ALA A 79 -9.85 0.43 -27.60
N ILE A 80 -8.75 -0.10 -28.12
CA ILE A 80 -7.51 -0.32 -27.36
C ILE A 80 -7.00 0.99 -26.74
N GLN A 81 -6.96 2.08 -27.51
CA GLN A 81 -6.52 3.38 -27.01
C GLN A 81 -7.41 3.91 -25.90
N LYS A 82 -8.74 3.75 -26.03
CA LYS A 82 -9.70 4.18 -25.01
C LYS A 82 -9.49 3.40 -23.71
N GLU A 83 -9.48 2.07 -23.78
CA GLU A 83 -9.31 1.21 -22.60
C GLU A 83 -7.92 1.38 -21.95
N THR A 84 -6.88 1.62 -22.76
CA THR A 84 -5.54 1.91 -22.22
C THR A 84 -5.52 3.23 -21.44
N LYS A 85 -6.22 4.27 -21.92
CA LYS A 85 -6.35 5.53 -21.18
C LYS A 85 -7.12 5.33 -19.88
N GLU A 86 -8.21 4.57 -19.92
CA GLU A 86 -8.99 4.23 -18.73
C GLU A 86 -8.15 3.49 -17.69
N LEU A 87 -7.40 2.47 -18.11
CA LEU A 87 -6.44 1.74 -17.25
C LEU A 87 -5.40 2.68 -16.63
N PHE A 88 -4.88 3.63 -17.42
CA PHE A 88 -3.90 4.59 -16.95
C PHE A 88 -4.46 5.54 -15.89
N PHE A 89 -5.68 6.05 -16.10
CA PHE A 89 -6.37 6.89 -15.11
C PHE A 89 -6.65 6.13 -13.82
N GLU A 90 -7.18 4.90 -13.92
CA GLU A 90 -7.39 4.06 -12.74
C GLU A 90 -6.07 3.83 -12.01
N LEU A 91 -4.98 3.51 -12.73
CA LEU A 91 -3.67 3.26 -12.13
C LEU A 91 -3.14 4.48 -11.37
N ILE A 92 -3.29 5.69 -11.92
CA ILE A 92 -2.92 6.93 -11.24
C ILE A 92 -3.70 7.08 -9.94
N ILE A 93 -5.03 6.97 -10.00
CA ILE A 93 -5.91 7.13 -8.85
C ILE A 93 -5.54 6.11 -7.77
N TYR A 94 -5.43 4.84 -8.15
CA TYR A 94 -5.03 3.75 -7.26
C TYR A 94 -3.68 4.03 -6.60
N THR A 95 -2.69 4.44 -7.38
CA THR A 95 -1.32 4.69 -6.88
C THR A 95 -1.29 5.85 -5.88
N VAL A 96 -1.99 6.95 -6.17
CA VAL A 96 -2.06 8.11 -5.27
C VAL A 96 -2.74 7.74 -3.96
N ILE A 97 -3.88 7.04 -4.01
CA ILE A 97 -4.60 6.61 -2.81
C ILE A 97 -3.74 5.63 -2.00
N ALA A 98 -3.17 4.63 -2.65
CA ALA A 98 -2.30 3.65 -2.00
C ALA A 98 -1.09 4.32 -1.35
N PHE A 99 -0.46 5.29 -2.02
CA PHE A 99 0.65 6.05 -1.46
C PHE A 99 0.26 6.82 -0.19
N LEU A 100 -0.85 7.57 -0.24
CA LEU A 100 -1.31 8.36 0.90
C LEU A 100 -1.67 7.47 2.11
N VAL A 101 -2.41 6.38 1.86
CA VAL A 101 -2.80 5.43 2.92
C VAL A 101 -1.56 4.77 3.52
N ASN A 102 -0.61 4.31 2.71
CA ASN A 102 0.63 3.71 3.21
C ASN A 102 1.51 4.70 3.97
N ALA A 103 1.59 5.96 3.53
CA ALA A 103 2.31 7.01 4.26
C ALA A 103 1.70 7.22 5.65
N PHE A 104 0.36 7.27 5.74
CA PHE A 104 -0.35 7.41 7.01
C PHE A 104 -0.11 6.21 7.94
N LEU A 105 -0.21 4.99 7.41
CA LEU A 105 0.06 3.76 8.18
C LEU A 105 1.50 3.71 8.71
N ARG A 106 2.49 4.18 7.93
CA ARG A 106 3.89 4.29 8.36
C ARG A 106 4.06 5.28 9.51
N ILE A 107 3.39 6.44 9.46
CA ILE A 107 3.42 7.43 10.54
C ILE A 107 2.85 6.84 11.83
N ILE A 108 1.66 6.21 11.75
CA ILE A 108 1.04 5.56 12.93
C ILE A 108 1.96 4.48 13.51
N THR A 109 2.54 3.65 12.63
CA THR A 109 3.45 2.56 13.06
C THR A 109 4.69 3.12 13.74
N PHE A 110 5.28 4.19 13.21
CA PHE A 110 6.42 4.86 13.83
C PHE A 110 6.07 5.39 15.24
N PHE A 111 4.93 6.05 15.39
CA PHE A 111 4.44 6.47 16.70
C PHE A 111 4.19 5.28 17.64
N ALA A 112 3.61 4.19 17.15
CA ALA A 112 3.36 2.98 17.95
C ALA A 112 4.66 2.37 18.48
N VAL A 113 5.68 2.29 17.63
CA VAL A 113 7.02 1.85 18.00
C VAL A 113 7.65 2.81 19.00
N ALA A 114 7.61 4.13 18.76
CA ALA A 114 8.22 5.11 19.64
C ALA A 114 7.60 5.11 21.05
N VAL A 115 6.26 5.06 21.15
CA VAL A 115 5.53 5.00 22.42
C VAL A 115 5.84 3.71 23.17
N THR A 116 5.83 2.57 22.47
CA THR A 116 6.13 1.27 23.08
C THR A 116 7.59 1.17 23.53
N TYR A 117 8.52 1.73 22.76
CA TYR A 117 9.94 1.79 23.12
C TYR A 117 10.18 2.66 24.37
N SER A 118 9.45 3.77 24.51
CA SER A 118 9.47 4.63 25.71
C SER A 118 8.82 4.00 26.95
N GLY A 119 8.28 2.78 26.84
CA GLY A 119 7.65 2.06 27.96
C GLY A 119 6.18 2.39 28.20
N GLU A 120 5.56 3.22 27.36
CA GLU A 120 4.13 3.52 27.44
C GLU A 120 3.32 2.41 26.74
N LEU A 121 2.49 1.69 27.50
CA LEU A 121 1.62 0.63 26.97
C LEU A 121 0.24 1.17 26.60
N LEU A 122 0.18 1.97 25.54
CA LEU A 122 -1.07 2.53 25.01
C LEU A 122 -1.83 1.54 24.15
N THR A 123 -3.15 1.70 24.07
CA THR A 123 -4.03 1.08 23.07
C THR A 123 -4.05 1.91 21.77
N LEU A 124 -4.53 1.32 20.67
CA LEU A 124 -4.64 2.01 19.37
C LEU A 124 -5.47 3.31 19.47
N ARG A 125 -6.57 3.28 20.25
CA ARG A 125 -7.43 4.45 20.47
C ARG A 125 -6.67 5.57 21.17
N GLU A 126 -5.94 5.23 22.23
CA GLU A 126 -5.14 6.22 22.99
C GLU A 126 -4.03 6.82 22.14
N LEU A 127 -3.39 6.00 21.29
CA LEU A 127 -2.39 6.48 20.35
C LEU A 127 -2.97 7.48 19.35
N LEU A 128 -4.15 7.22 18.78
CA LEU A 128 -4.83 8.15 17.87
C LEU A 128 -5.20 9.46 18.55
N VAL A 129 -5.72 9.40 19.78
CA VAL A 129 -6.05 10.59 20.58
C VAL A 129 -4.79 11.41 20.89
N LYS A 130 -3.70 10.76 21.31
CA LYS A 130 -2.42 11.42 21.61
C LYS A 130 -1.80 12.04 20.37
N THR A 131 -1.84 11.34 19.24
CA THR A 131 -1.37 11.86 17.94
C THR A 131 -2.15 13.09 17.52
N LYS A 132 -3.49 13.04 17.60
CA LYS A 132 -4.36 14.19 17.31
C LYS A 132 -4.08 15.38 18.22
N ARG A 133 -3.87 15.15 19.53
CA ARG A 133 -3.53 16.22 20.48
C ARG A 133 -2.17 16.85 20.16
N ASN A 134 -1.16 16.05 19.84
CA ASN A 134 0.17 16.55 19.46
C ASN A 134 0.16 17.36 18.15
N MET A 135 -0.71 17.01 17.20
CA MET A 135 -0.91 17.81 15.99
C MET A 135 -1.63 19.14 16.25
N LYS A 136 -2.47 19.21 17.31
CA LYS A 136 -3.26 20.40 17.65
C LYS A 136 -2.53 21.38 18.59
N GLY A 137 -1.56 20.91 19.37
CA GLY A 137 -0.78 21.72 20.34
C GLY A 137 0.45 22.43 19.76
N ARG A 138 0.60 22.50 18.43
CA ARG A 138 1.66 23.25 17.73
C ARG A 138 1.10 24.34 16.80
N SER A 139 -0.16 24.74 17.01
CA SER A 139 -0.76 25.92 16.38
C SER A 139 -0.69 27.10 17.34
#